data_AF-A0AAD5N8C8-F1
#
_entry.id   AF-A0AAD5N8C8-F1
#
_cell.length_a   1.000
_cell.length_b   1.000
_cell.length_c   1.000
_cell.angle_alpha   90.00
_cell.angle_beta   90.00
_cell.angle_gamma   90.00
#
_symmetry.space_group_name_H-M   'P 1'
#
loop_
_entity.id
_entity.type
_entity.pdbx_description
1 polymer ?
#
loop_
_entity_poly.entity_id
_entity_poly.type
_entity_poly.pdbx_seq_one_letter_code
_entity_poly.pdbx_strand_id
1 'polypeptide(L)'
;MLIEASCIIVGSTVTGICPAKQASGAVMCHNVAMAIDGSHLSLSGTLTTTNIIMANWSKSMWQNVVDRALRLLRSGPFGSHLYTVTVIVS
;
A
#
# COMPACT_ATOMS: atom_id res chain seq x y z
N MET A 1 6.80 -29.27 -1.94
CA MET A 1 6.41 -28.45 -3.10
C MET A 1 6.25 -27.03 -2.61
N LEU A 2 7.21 -26.16 -2.90
CA LEU A 2 7.10 -24.74 -2.53
C LEU A 2 6.15 -24.08 -3.52
N ILE A 3 5.02 -23.58 -3.04
CA ILE A 3 4.12 -22.76 -3.84
C ILE A 3 4.66 -21.34 -3.72
N GLU A 4 5.53 -20.95 -4.65
CA GLU A 4 5.93 -19.55 -4.77
C GLU A 4 4.74 -18.76 -5.33
N ALA A 5 4.43 -17.61 -4.72
CA ALA A 5 3.39 -16.73 -5.21
C ALA A 5 3.96 -15.86 -6.33
N SER A 6 3.32 -15.85 -7.50
CA SER A 6 3.64 -14.96 -8.61
C SER A 6 2.70 -13.76 -8.64
N CYS A 7 3.26 -12.58 -8.89
CA CYS A 7 2.51 -11.33 -9.01
C CYS A 7 2.08 -11.09 -10.46
N ILE A 8 0.83 -10.68 -10.66
CA ILE A 8 0.31 -10.23 -11.94
C ILE A 8 0.52 -8.73 -12.04
N ILE A 9 1.32 -8.29 -13.00
CA ILE A 9 1.67 -6.87 -13.19
C ILE A 9 0.99 -6.36 -14.46
N VAL A 10 0.17 -5.32 -14.33
CA VAL A 10 -0.41 -4.58 -15.46
C VAL A 10 0.23 -3.19 -15.47
N GLY A 11 1.02 -2.91 -16.51
CA GLY A 11 1.86 -1.71 -16.55
C GLY A 11 2.94 -1.76 -15.46
N SER A 12 2.86 -0.87 -14.48
CA SER A 12 3.74 -0.80 -13.30
C SER A 12 3.06 -1.17 -11.99
N THR A 13 1.86 -1.77 -12.05
CA THR A 13 1.03 -2.04 -10.86
C THR A 13 0.79 -3.54 -10.70
N VAL A 14 1.01 -4.06 -9.50
CA VAL A 14 0.58 -5.42 -9.15
C VAL A 14 -0.93 -5.41 -8.96
N THR A 15 -1.66 -6.13 -9.82
CA THR A 15 -3.13 -6.16 -9.81
C THR A 15 -3.70 -7.45 -9.22
N GLY A 16 -2.86 -8.45 -8.97
CA GLY A 16 -3.29 -9.73 -8.40
C GLY A 16 -2.10 -10.60 -8.03
N ILE A 17 -2.37 -11.62 -7.22
CA ILE A 17 -1.40 -12.63 -6.83
C ILE A 17 -1.95 -13.98 -7.27
N CYS A 18 -1.09 -14.84 -7.82
CA CYS A 18 -1.47 -16.21 -8.15
C CYS A 18 -0.46 -17.20 -7.57
N PRO A 19 -0.91 -18.35 -7.03
CA PRO A 19 0.00 -19.42 -6.67
C PRO A 19 0.62 -19.98 -7.95
N ALA A 20 1.94 -19.90 -8.06
CA ALA A 20 2.64 -20.42 -9.21
C ALA A 20 3.02 -21.88 -9.02
N LYS A 21 2.89 -22.63 -10.11
CA LYS A 21 3.44 -23.97 -10.24
C LYS A 21 4.47 -23.94 -11.36
N GLN A 22 5.70 -24.30 -11.03
CA GLN A 22 6.74 -24.44 -12.03
C GLN A 22 6.48 -25.72 -12.83
N ALA A 23 6.20 -25.58 -14.12
CA ALA A 23 6.07 -26.69 -15.04
C ALA A 23 6.98 -26.41 -16.24
N SER A 24 7.94 -27.30 -16.50
CA SER A 24 8.71 -27.29 -17.76
C SER A 24 9.46 -25.98 -18.05
N GLY A 25 10.02 -25.33 -17.02
CA GLY A 25 10.74 -24.05 -17.18
C GLY A 25 9.86 -22.81 -17.35
N ALA A 26 8.53 -22.97 -17.34
CA ALA A 26 7.58 -21.86 -17.32
C ALA A 26 6.88 -21.77 -15.95
N VAL A 27 6.77 -20.55 -15.43
CA VAL A 27 6.02 -20.25 -14.20
C VAL A 27 4.59 -19.92 -14.63
N MET A 28 3.66 -20.84 -14.38
CA MET A 28 2.25 -20.67 -14.73
C MET A 28 1.41 -20.45 -13.46
N CYS A 29 0.45 -19.53 -13.51
CA CYS A 29 -0.57 -19.41 -12.46
C CYS A 29 -1.37 -20.71 -12.42
N HIS A 30 -1.36 -21.40 -11.28
CA HIS A 30 -2.03 -22.70 -11.13
C HIS A 30 -3.56 -22.56 -11.00
N ASN A 31 -4.05 -21.38 -10.62
CA ASN A 31 -5.47 -21.08 -10.34
C ASN A 31 -5.84 -19.65 -10.80
N VAL A 32 -7.10 -19.26 -10.58
CA VAL A 32 -7.63 -17.90 -10.78
C VAL A 32 -6.82 -16.88 -9.97
N ALA A 33 -6.56 -15.71 -10.57
CA ALA A 33 -5.92 -14.58 -9.89
C ALA A 33 -6.67 -14.25 -8.60
N MET A 34 -5.96 -14.24 -7.48
CA MET A 34 -6.51 -13.84 -6.19
C MET A 34 -6.37 -12.34 -6.01
N ALA A 35 -7.36 -11.73 -5.36
CA ALA A 35 -7.26 -10.34 -4.92
C ALA A 35 -6.11 -10.20 -3.93
N ILE A 36 -5.40 -9.07 -4.00
CA ILE A 36 -4.34 -8.72 -3.07
C ILE A 36 -4.98 -8.49 -1.69
N ASP A 37 -4.46 -9.13 -0.66
CA ASP A 37 -4.93 -8.90 0.71
C ASP A 37 -4.77 -7.42 1.09
N GLY A 38 -5.77 -6.84 1.76
CA GLY A 38 -5.80 -5.44 2.13
C GLY A 38 -4.64 -5.01 3.04
N SER A 39 -3.99 -5.97 3.71
CA SER A 39 -2.76 -5.75 4.48
C SER A 39 -1.60 -5.23 3.61
N HIS A 40 -1.48 -5.71 2.37
CA HIS A 40 -0.50 -5.22 1.39
C HIS A 40 -0.90 -3.90 0.73
N LEU A 41 -2.12 -3.42 1.00
CA LEU A 41 -2.69 -2.19 0.46
C LEU A 41 -2.77 -1.10 1.55
N SER A 42 -2.04 -1.29 2.65
CA SER A 42 -1.92 -0.34 3.76
C SER A 42 -0.58 0.39 3.68
N LEU A 43 -0.63 1.72 3.86
CA LEU A 43 0.56 2.56 3.94
C LEU A 43 0.67 3.10 5.36
N SER A 44 1.77 2.78 6.04
CA SER A 44 2.12 3.33 7.35
C SER A 44 3.34 4.23 7.24
N GLY A 45 3.36 5.28 8.06
CA GLY A 45 4.49 6.21 8.10
C GLY A 45 4.48 7.05 9.38
N THR A 46 5.67 7.47 9.79
CA THR A 46 5.86 8.38 10.92
C THR A 46 6.19 9.76 10.38
N LEU A 47 5.50 10.79 10.89
CA LEU A 47 5.82 12.17 10.59
C LEU A 47 6.65 12.74 11.73
N THR A 48 7.88 13.14 11.42
CA THR A 48 8.74 13.87 12.35
C THR A 48 8.84 15.33 11.91
N THR A 49 8.74 16.26 12.86
CA THR A 49 8.93 17.69 12.60
C THR A 49 10.06 18.24 13.46
N THR A 50 10.88 19.12 12.90
CA THR A 50 11.85 19.92 13.64
C THR A 50 11.32 21.32 13.97
N ASN A 51 10.14 21.67 13.45
CA ASN A 51 9.52 22.96 13.68
C ASN A 51 8.79 22.98 15.04
N ILE A 52 9.24 23.86 15.94
CA ILE A 52 8.73 23.95 17.32
C ILE A 52 7.25 24.35 17.40
N ILE A 53 6.73 25.07 16.41
CA ILE A 53 5.30 25.43 16.35
C ILE A 53 4.48 24.17 16.05
N MET A 54 4.92 23.37 15.07
CA MET A 54 4.25 22.12 14.69
C MET A 54 4.35 21.04 15.77
N ALA A 55 5.44 21.02 16.54
CA ALA A 55 5.58 20.12 17.67
C ALA A 55 4.50 20.37 18.75
N ASN A 56 4.08 21.62 18.90
CA ASN A 56 3.03 22.01 19.86
C ASN A 56 1.61 21.95 19.27
N TRP A 57 1.44 21.43 18.05
CA TRP A 57 0.12 21.29 17.45
C TRP A 57 -0.72 20.24 18.16
N SER A 58 -2.01 20.54 18.25
CA SER A 58 -3.01 19.57 18.73
C SER A 58 -3.16 18.42 17.74
N LYS A 59 -3.72 17.30 18.20
CA LYS A 59 -4.03 16.13 17.34
C LYS A 59 -4.90 16.50 16.13
N SER A 60 -5.86 17.41 16.29
CA SER A 60 -6.74 17.84 15.20
C SER A 60 -6.00 18.64 14.12
N MET A 61 -5.02 19.46 14.50
CA MET A 61 -4.14 20.16 13.54
C MET A 61 -3.30 19.17 12.73
N TRP A 62 -2.74 18.14 13.39
CA TRP A 62 -2.04 17.06 12.71
C TRP A 62 -2.95 16.26 11.78
N GLN A 63 -4.18 15.96 12.21
CA GLN A 63 -5.17 15.29 11.36
C GLN A 63 -5.44 16.05 10.06
N ASN A 64 -5.53 17.39 10.09
CA ASN A 64 -5.69 18.17 8.86
C ASN A 64 -4.54 17.96 7.85
N VAL A 65 -3.30 17.81 8.33
CA VAL A 65 -2.13 17.53 7.48
C VAL A 65 -2.22 16.11 6.91
N VAL A 66 -2.54 15.13 7.76
CA VAL A 66 -2.66 13.72 7.38
C VAL A 66 -3.78 13.53 6.36
N ASP A 67 -4.94 14.15 6.56
CA ASP A 67 -6.06 14.11 5.62
C ASP A 67 -5.69 14.74 4.27
N ARG A 68 -4.90 15.81 4.28
CA ARG A 68 -4.38 16.41 3.05
C ARG A 68 -3.40 15.47 2.34
N ALA A 69 -2.49 14.84 3.06
CA ALA A 69 -1.58 13.85 2.50
C ALA A 69 -2.35 12.66 1.90
N LEU A 70 -3.37 12.15 2.62
CA LEU A 70 -4.24 11.08 2.14
C LEU A 70 -4.99 11.49 0.86
N ARG A 71 -5.53 12.71 0.79
CA ARG A 71 -6.17 13.22 -0.43
C ARG A 71 -5.20 13.26 -1.61
N LEU A 72 -3.96 13.72 -1.40
CA LEU A 72 -2.94 13.76 -2.45
C LEU A 72 -2.57 12.35 -2.93
N LEU A 73 -2.36 11.42 -1.99
CA LEU A 73 -2.08 10.03 -2.30
C LEU A 73 -3.25 9.37 -3.06
N ARG A 74 -4.49 9.69 -2.68
CA ARG A 74 -5.71 9.25 -3.36
C ARG A 74 -5.93 9.86 -4.75
N SER A 75 -5.45 11.08 -4.99
CA SER A 75 -5.45 11.68 -6.33
C SER A 75 -4.33 11.15 -7.23
N GLY A 76 -3.35 10.44 -6.66
CA GLY A 76 -2.23 9.87 -7.37
C GLY A 76 -2.53 8.52 -8.01
N PRO A 77 -1.54 7.92 -8.68
CA PRO A 77 -1.69 6.64 -9.40
C PRO A 77 -2.06 5.45 -8.51
N PHE A 78 -1.99 5.60 -7.19
CA PHE A 78 -2.30 4.56 -6.20
C PHE A 78 -3.65 4.76 -5.51
N GLY A 79 -4.47 5.72 -5.96
CA GLY A 79 -5.65 6.15 -5.22
C GLY A 79 -6.75 5.11 -5.05
N SER A 80 -6.94 4.22 -6.03
CA SER A 80 -7.85 3.07 -5.96
C SER A 80 -7.35 1.94 -5.08
N HIS A 81 -6.08 1.99 -4.64
CA HIS A 81 -5.39 0.92 -3.93
C HIS A 81 -5.03 1.27 -2.49
N LEU A 82 -5.42 2.46 -2.00
CA LEU A 82 -5.14 2.94 -0.65
C LEU A 82 -6.40 2.90 0.22
N TYR A 83 -6.51 1.85 1.03
CA TYR A 83 -7.67 1.64 1.88
C TYR A 83 -7.53 2.35 3.23
N THR A 84 -6.34 2.29 3.83
CA THR A 84 -6.07 2.85 5.17
C THR A 84 -4.70 3.52 5.22
N VAL A 85 -4.65 4.70 5.84
CA VAL A 85 -3.40 5.40 6.18
C VAL A 85 -3.46 5.74 7.66
N THR A 86 -2.46 5.29 8.41
CA THR A 86 -2.32 5.57 9.84
C THR A 86 -1.05 6.37 10.04
N VAL A 87 -1.16 7.50 10.74
CA VAL A 87 -0.03 8.36 11.07
C VAL A 87 0.11 8.45 12.58
N ILE A 88 1.30 8.15 13.06
CA ILE A 88 1.70 8.34 14.44
C ILE A 88 2.55 9.61 14.49
N VAL A 89 2.17 10.55 15.35
CA VAL A 89 2.92 11.76 15.63
C VAL A 89 3.72 11.50 16.90
N SER A 90 5.04 11.60 16.80
CA SER A 90 6.00 11.42 17.90
C SER A 90 6.81 12.69 18.13
#